data_AF-A0A3A9ZEB3-F1
#
_entry.id   AF-A0A3A9ZEB3-F1
#
_cell.length_a   1.000
_cell.length_b   1.000
_cell.length_c   1.000
_cell.angle_alpha   90.00
_cell.angle_beta   90.00
_cell.angle_gamma   90.00
#
_symmetry.space_group_name_H-M   'P 1'
#
loop_
_entity.id
_entity.type
_entity.pdbx_description
1 polymer ?
#
loop_
_entity_poly.entity_id
_entity_poly.type
_entity_poly.pdbx_seq_one_letter_code
_entity_poly.pdbx_strand_id
1 'polypeptide(L)'
;MIGTESVGRVVRRAAPPRWGRWAAWLHGLRDGRRGLPDVPPPPALPEHQAAVTPYVTEQQATARRAVEQLRARLMYRERRLIADLGTRAVHVVIEYRERGRPAPAALAGFGERVAEWHAHADVCRCRAAAVLEQVNQHLARYWDAVRRHHPDVPDPAPAHLAHWGPAPLRLDPSWDRPDSWLAPRDAATATVLTRALELLDAAHSLSGTPGGGN
;
A
#
# COMPACT_ATOMS: atom_id res chain seq x y z
N MET A 1 -26.63 5.06 -6.39
CA MET A 1 -26.28 3.96 -7.32
C MET A 1 -24.77 3.90 -7.48
N ILE A 2 -24.13 2.94 -6.82
CA ILE A 2 -22.68 2.71 -6.94
C ILE A 2 -22.48 1.89 -8.20
N GLY A 3 -21.93 2.50 -9.25
CA GLY A 3 -21.56 1.81 -10.47
C GLY A 3 -20.52 0.72 -10.15
N THR A 4 -20.95 -0.53 -10.15
CA THR A 4 -20.12 -1.74 -10.02
C THR A 4 -19.25 -1.98 -11.27
N GLU A 5 -19.39 -1.13 -12.29
CA GLU A 5 -18.60 -1.12 -13.52
C GLU A 5 -17.18 -0.54 -13.33
N SER A 6 -16.30 -1.22 -12.59
CA SER A 6 -14.86 -0.92 -12.69
C SER A 6 -13.94 -1.96 -12.06
N VAL A 7 -14.40 -2.69 -11.05
CA VAL A 7 -13.57 -3.65 -10.29
C VAL A 7 -13.09 -4.78 -11.19
N GLY A 8 -14.01 -5.41 -11.93
CA GLY A 8 -13.67 -6.51 -12.83
C GLY A 8 -12.79 -6.10 -14.01
N ARG A 9 -12.83 -4.83 -14.45
CA ARG A 9 -12.10 -4.36 -15.63
C ARG A 9 -10.67 -3.91 -15.29
N VAL A 10 -10.46 -3.29 -14.13
CA VAL A 10 -9.12 -2.95 -13.63
C VAL A 10 -8.39 -4.20 -13.15
N VAL A 11 -9.07 -5.10 -12.43
CA VAL A 11 -8.49 -6.39 -12.04
C VAL A 11 -8.21 -7.24 -13.28
N ARG A 12 -9.05 -7.26 -14.33
CA ARG A 12 -8.71 -7.99 -15.58
C ARG A 12 -7.58 -7.36 -16.41
N ARG A 13 -7.35 -6.04 -16.31
CA ARG A 13 -6.23 -5.37 -16.99
C ARG A 13 -4.93 -5.43 -16.18
N ALA A 14 -5.01 -5.49 -14.85
CA ALA A 14 -3.87 -5.64 -13.96
C ALA A 14 -3.52 -7.10 -13.69
N ALA A 15 -4.49 -8.01 -13.81
CA ALA A 15 -4.24 -9.44 -13.79
C ALA A 15 -3.51 -9.80 -15.06
N PRO A 16 -2.25 -10.24 -14.98
CA PRO A 16 -1.61 -10.92 -16.09
C PRO A 16 -2.55 -12.00 -16.66
N PRO A 17 -2.52 -12.22 -17.98
CA PRO A 17 -3.37 -13.21 -18.64
C PRO A 17 -3.25 -14.58 -17.95
N ARG A 18 -4.20 -15.49 -18.16
CA ARG A 18 -4.12 -16.88 -17.63
C ARG A 18 -2.79 -17.59 -17.93
N TRP A 19 -2.08 -17.08 -18.94
CA TRP A 19 -0.74 -17.45 -19.38
C TRP A 19 0.42 -16.85 -18.56
N GLY A 20 0.19 -15.85 -17.71
CA GLY A 20 1.23 -15.16 -16.95
C GLY A 20 2.00 -16.06 -15.99
N ARG A 21 1.31 -17.04 -15.38
CA ARG A 21 1.97 -18.10 -14.59
C ARG A 21 2.85 -19.01 -15.44
N TRP A 22 2.41 -19.32 -16.66
CA TRP A 22 3.22 -20.10 -17.62
C TRP A 22 4.41 -19.29 -18.13
N ALA A 23 4.22 -18.01 -18.44
CA ALA A 23 5.28 -17.10 -18.84
C ALA A 23 6.33 -16.94 -17.72
N ALA A 24 5.90 -16.69 -16.48
CA ALA A 24 6.79 -16.62 -15.32
C ALA A 24 7.66 -17.88 -15.18
N TRP A 25 7.03 -19.05 -15.33
CA TRP A 25 7.73 -20.33 -15.30
C TRP A 25 8.72 -20.50 -16.46
N LEU A 26 8.34 -20.15 -17.70
CA LEU A 26 9.23 -20.20 -18.87
C LEU A 26 10.43 -19.25 -18.73
N HIS A 27 10.20 -18.04 -18.21
CA HIS A 27 11.27 -17.09 -17.90
C HIS A 27 12.22 -17.66 -16.85
N GLY A 28 11.69 -18.26 -15.77
CA GLY A 28 12.53 -18.86 -14.73
C GLY A 28 13.34 -20.05 -15.24
N LEU A 29 12.78 -20.92 -16.09
CA LEU A 29 13.54 -21.97 -16.76
C LEU A 29 14.67 -21.41 -17.63
N ARG A 30 14.37 -20.37 -18.42
CA ARG A 30 15.35 -19.76 -19.33
C ARG A 30 16.49 -19.10 -18.56
N ASP A 31 16.17 -18.38 -17.50
CA ASP A 31 17.16 -17.69 -16.69
C ASP A 31 17.99 -18.69 -15.87
N GLY A 32 17.36 -19.71 -15.28
CA GLY A 32 18.07 -20.80 -14.60
C GLY A 32 19.05 -21.54 -15.53
N ARG A 33 18.71 -21.73 -16.81
CA ARG A 33 19.64 -22.32 -17.81
C ARG A 33 20.80 -21.42 -18.18
N ARG A 34 20.62 -20.09 -18.10
CA ARG A 34 21.66 -19.11 -18.47
C ARG A 34 22.69 -18.90 -17.35
N GLY A 35 22.41 -19.44 -16.16
CA GLY A 35 23.10 -19.07 -14.94
C GLY A 35 22.54 -17.75 -14.42
N LEU A 36 22.27 -17.72 -13.11
CA LEU A 36 22.03 -16.46 -12.41
C LEU A 36 23.34 -15.66 -12.34
N PRO A 37 23.28 -14.32 -12.27
CA PRO A 37 24.49 -13.53 -12.00
C PRO A 37 25.19 -14.07 -10.75
N ASP A 38 26.51 -14.30 -10.86
CA ASP A 38 27.34 -14.87 -9.80
C ASP A 38 27.16 -14.05 -8.52
N VAL A 39 26.65 -14.68 -7.45
CA VAL A 39 26.51 -14.04 -6.15
C VAL A 39 27.73 -14.43 -5.31
N PRO A 40 28.59 -13.47 -4.91
CA PRO A 40 29.80 -13.80 -4.19
C PRO A 40 29.50 -14.48 -2.84
N PRO A 41 30.26 -15.52 -2.45
CA PRO A 41 30.13 -16.12 -1.13
C PRO A 41 30.61 -15.13 -0.03
N PRO A 42 29.95 -15.06 1.14
CA PRO A 42 30.37 -14.16 2.22
C PRO A 42 31.77 -14.55 2.78
N PRO A 43 32.59 -13.58 3.24
CA PRO A 43 32.20 -12.51 4.17
C PRO A 43 32.57 -11.10 3.66
N ALA A 44 31.75 -10.53 2.78
CA ALA A 44 31.87 -9.13 2.39
C ALA A 44 30.51 -8.58 1.99
N LEU A 45 29.88 -7.83 2.92
CA LEU A 45 29.00 -6.66 2.73
C LEU A 45 27.80 -6.67 3.70
N PRO A 46 27.51 -5.53 4.36
CA PRO A 46 26.20 -5.27 4.93
C PRO A 46 25.22 -5.05 3.77
N GLU A 47 23.99 -5.57 3.91
CA GLU A 47 22.91 -5.53 2.91
C GLU A 47 23.05 -6.55 1.77
N HIS A 48 22.39 -7.70 1.98
CA HIS A 48 22.18 -8.71 0.95
C HIS A 48 21.42 -8.12 -0.25
N GLN A 49 22.11 -7.77 -1.33
CA GLN A 49 21.48 -7.48 -2.61
C GLN A 49 20.90 -8.78 -3.17
N ALA A 50 19.57 -8.88 -3.23
CA ALA A 50 18.87 -9.97 -3.89
C ALA A 50 19.40 -10.17 -5.31
N ALA A 51 19.48 -11.41 -5.79
CA ALA A 51 19.75 -11.69 -7.20
C ALA A 51 18.55 -11.21 -8.02
N VAL A 52 18.57 -9.96 -8.49
CA VAL A 52 17.46 -9.37 -9.23
C VAL A 52 17.69 -9.57 -10.73
N THR A 53 16.97 -10.52 -11.32
CA THR A 53 16.97 -10.69 -12.78
C THR A 53 16.12 -9.60 -13.45
N PRO A 54 16.34 -9.31 -14.75
CA PRO A 54 15.53 -8.33 -15.47
C PRO A 54 14.01 -8.60 -15.38
N TYR A 55 13.62 -9.88 -15.38
CA TYR A 55 12.23 -10.28 -15.19
C TYR A 55 11.69 -9.84 -13.82
N VAL A 56 12.45 -10.09 -12.74
CA VAL A 56 12.05 -9.67 -11.39
C VAL A 56 11.93 -8.15 -11.30
N THR A 57 12.90 -7.39 -11.83
CA THR A 57 12.85 -5.92 -11.88
C THR A 57 11.61 -5.41 -12.60
N GLU A 58 11.26 -6.01 -13.74
CA GLU A 58 10.07 -5.64 -14.51
C GLU A 58 8.78 -5.91 -13.74
N GLN A 59 8.66 -7.06 -13.08
CA GLN A 59 7.51 -7.38 -12.25
C GLN A 59 7.37 -6.42 -11.08
N GLN A 60 8.47 -6.07 -10.41
CA GLN A 60 8.50 -5.08 -9.33
C GLN A 60 8.06 -3.69 -9.82
N ALA A 61 8.60 -3.22 -10.94
CA ALA A 61 8.23 -1.94 -11.53
C ALA A 61 6.74 -1.92 -11.95
N THR A 62 6.23 -3.03 -12.49
CA THR A 62 4.82 -3.17 -12.87
C THR A 62 3.90 -3.11 -11.65
N ALA A 63 4.23 -3.85 -10.58
CA ALA A 63 3.50 -3.83 -9.32
C ALA A 63 3.44 -2.42 -8.72
N ARG A 64 4.60 -1.76 -8.63
CA ARG A 64 4.71 -0.38 -8.10
C ARG A 64 3.85 0.59 -8.89
N ARG A 65 3.94 0.59 -10.23
CA ARG A 65 3.11 1.46 -11.08
C ARG A 65 1.63 1.18 -10.90
N ALA A 66 1.22 -0.09 -10.81
CA ALA A 66 -0.19 -0.44 -10.64
C ALA A 66 -0.76 0.05 -9.30
N VAL A 67 0.01 -0.10 -8.22
CA VAL A 67 -0.34 0.38 -6.87
C VAL A 67 -0.40 1.91 -6.83
N GLU A 68 0.59 2.60 -7.39
CA GLU A 68 0.61 4.07 -7.51
C GLU A 68 -0.60 4.59 -8.32
N GLN A 69 -0.97 3.91 -9.41
CA GLN A 69 -2.15 4.25 -10.20
C GLN A 69 -3.46 4.08 -9.44
N LEU A 70 -3.58 3.05 -8.58
CA LEU A 70 -4.75 2.88 -7.72
C LEU A 70 -4.90 4.06 -6.77
N ARG A 71 -3.80 4.47 -6.11
CA ARG A 71 -3.79 5.65 -5.23
C ARG A 71 -4.12 6.92 -6.01
N ALA A 72 -3.50 7.18 -7.15
CA ALA A 72 -3.77 8.36 -7.96
C ALA A 72 -5.24 8.44 -8.42
N ARG A 73 -5.84 7.30 -8.81
CA ARG A 73 -7.26 7.24 -9.19
C ARG A 73 -8.19 7.50 -8.01
N LEU A 74 -7.87 6.97 -6.83
CA LEU A 74 -8.61 7.28 -5.61
C LEU A 74 -8.57 8.79 -5.32
N MET A 75 -7.37 9.37 -5.28
CA MET A 75 -7.18 10.81 -5.03
C MET A 75 -7.94 11.67 -6.04
N TYR A 76 -7.92 11.30 -7.32
CA TYR A 76 -8.65 12.02 -8.36
C TYR A 76 -10.18 11.90 -8.18
N ARG A 77 -10.68 10.68 -7.92
CA ARG A 77 -12.11 10.40 -7.75
C ARG A 77 -12.67 11.10 -6.52
N GLU A 78 -11.94 11.06 -5.41
CA GLU A 78 -12.36 11.60 -4.11
C GLU A 78 -11.99 13.08 -3.90
N ARG A 79 -11.54 13.79 -4.94
CA ARG A 79 -11.12 15.20 -4.84
C ARG A 79 -12.13 16.12 -4.12
N ARG A 80 -13.43 15.84 -4.26
CA ARG A 80 -14.50 16.61 -3.59
C ARG A 80 -14.57 16.31 -2.09
N LEU A 81 -14.47 15.03 -1.71
CA LEU A 81 -14.41 14.61 -0.32
C LEU A 81 -13.15 15.18 0.36
N ILE A 82 -12.01 15.14 -0.33
CA ILE A 82 -10.75 15.72 0.16
C ILE A 82 -10.89 17.23 0.38
N ALA A 83 -11.54 17.95 -0.53
CA ALA A 83 -11.80 19.38 -0.38
C ALA A 83 -12.75 19.67 0.81
N ASP A 84 -13.83 18.90 0.95
CA ASP A 84 -14.78 19.03 2.08
C ASP A 84 -14.10 18.76 3.42
N LEU A 85 -13.24 17.74 3.50
CA LEU A 85 -12.39 17.47 4.67
C LEU A 85 -11.53 18.67 5.04
N GLY A 86 -10.88 19.31 4.07
CA GLY A 86 -10.09 20.52 4.28
C GLY A 86 -10.92 21.68 4.84
N THR A 87 -12.09 21.95 4.23
CA THR A 87 -13.01 23.00 4.69
C THR A 87 -13.53 22.73 6.11
N ARG A 88 -13.93 21.49 6.42
CA ARG A 88 -14.41 21.11 7.76
C ARG A 88 -13.30 21.16 8.80
N ALA A 89 -12.08 20.77 8.45
CA ALA A 89 -10.93 20.85 9.34
C ALA A 89 -10.66 22.31 9.76
N VAL A 90 -10.70 23.26 8.82
CA VAL A 90 -10.58 24.70 9.12
C VAL A 90 -11.68 25.13 10.09
N HIS A 91 -12.94 24.77 9.82
CA HIS A 91 -14.06 25.14 10.69
C HIS A 91 -13.90 24.58 12.11
N VAL A 92 -13.54 23.31 12.26
CA VAL A 92 -13.29 22.66 13.56
C VAL A 92 -12.16 23.35 14.31
N VAL A 93 -11.03 23.63 13.65
CA VAL A 93 -9.88 24.28 14.28
C VAL A 93 -10.23 25.70 14.74
N ILE A 94 -10.94 26.49 13.92
CA ILE A 94 -11.38 27.84 14.30
C ILE A 94 -12.28 27.79 15.54
N GLU A 95 -13.30 26.94 15.57
CA GLU A 95 -14.22 26.85 16.72
C GLU A 95 -13.49 26.43 18.01
N TYR A 96 -12.67 25.38 17.94
CA TYR A 96 -12.02 24.82 19.13
C TYR A 96 -10.79 25.60 19.61
N ARG A 97 -9.98 26.17 18.70
CA ARG A 97 -8.69 26.80 19.06
C ARG A 97 -8.75 28.32 19.06
N GLU A 98 -9.37 28.93 18.06
CA GLU A 98 -9.39 30.40 17.93
C GLU A 98 -10.52 31.01 18.76
N ARG A 99 -11.71 30.40 18.72
CA ARG A 99 -12.90 30.90 19.43
C ARG A 99 -13.04 30.32 20.83
N GLY A 100 -12.37 29.20 21.13
CA GLY A 100 -12.47 28.50 22.40
C GLY A 100 -13.88 27.96 22.69
N ARG A 101 -14.69 27.73 21.64
CA ARG A 101 -16.07 27.27 21.74
C ARG A 101 -16.15 25.84 21.20
N PRO A 102 -16.29 24.81 22.06
CA PRO A 102 -16.40 23.44 21.58
C PRO A 102 -17.67 23.31 20.72
N ALA A 103 -17.48 22.82 19.50
CA ALA A 103 -18.54 22.58 18.52
C ALA A 103 -18.68 21.08 18.24
N PRO A 104 -19.28 20.29 19.16
CA PRO A 104 -19.31 18.83 19.08
C PRO A 104 -20.00 18.32 17.82
N ALA A 105 -21.04 19.00 17.34
CA ALA A 105 -21.71 18.64 16.09
C ALA A 105 -20.79 18.84 14.86
N ALA A 106 -19.97 19.90 14.85
CA ALA A 106 -19.01 20.13 13.78
C ALA A 106 -17.89 19.08 13.80
N LEU A 107 -17.41 18.72 15.00
CA LEU A 107 -16.40 17.68 15.17
C LEU A 107 -16.94 16.29 14.78
N ALA A 108 -18.18 15.96 15.14
CA ALA A 108 -18.85 14.72 14.71
C ALA A 108 -18.99 14.67 13.18
N GLY A 109 -19.48 15.74 12.56
CA GLY A 109 -19.60 15.83 11.10
C GLY A 109 -18.25 15.82 10.37
N PHE A 110 -17.16 16.26 11.01
CA PHE A 110 -15.81 16.07 10.48
C PHE A 110 -15.38 14.59 10.60
N GLY A 111 -15.61 13.97 11.75
CA GLY A 111 -15.33 12.55 11.99
C GLY A 111 -16.05 11.61 11.02
N GLU A 112 -17.32 11.87 10.69
CA GLU A 112 -18.07 11.12 9.67
C GLU A 112 -17.38 11.15 8.30
N ARG A 113 -16.85 12.30 7.90
CA ARG A 113 -16.14 12.45 6.61
C ARG A 113 -14.77 11.78 6.63
N VAL A 114 -14.08 11.80 7.78
CA VAL A 114 -12.81 11.07 7.96
C VAL A 114 -13.07 9.57 7.85
N ALA A 115 -14.13 9.06 8.49
CA ALA A 115 -14.52 7.65 8.39
C ALA A 115 -14.89 7.26 6.94
N GLU A 116 -15.61 8.12 6.21
CA GLU A 116 -15.90 7.90 4.78
C GLU A 116 -14.61 7.81 3.94
N TRP A 117 -13.65 8.70 4.19
CA TRP A 117 -12.33 8.66 3.56
C TRP A 117 -11.58 7.36 3.86
N HIS A 118 -11.51 6.96 5.13
CA HIS A 118 -10.85 5.72 5.55
C HIS A 118 -11.48 4.49 4.89
N ALA A 119 -12.82 4.43 4.82
CA ALA A 119 -13.52 3.34 4.14
C ALA A 119 -13.16 3.25 2.65
N HIS A 120 -13.09 4.39 1.95
CA HIS A 120 -12.66 4.43 0.54
C HIS A 120 -11.19 4.05 0.36
N ALA A 121 -10.31 4.51 1.26
CA ALA A 121 -8.90 4.18 1.25
C ALA A 121 -8.65 2.70 1.55
N ASP A 122 -9.38 2.09 2.49
CA ASP A 122 -9.28 0.67 2.81
C ASP A 122 -9.66 -0.23 1.64
N VAL A 123 -10.75 0.09 0.95
CA VAL A 123 -11.11 -0.63 -0.29
C VAL A 123 -9.99 -0.52 -1.34
N CYS A 124 -9.34 0.64 -1.43
CA CYS A 124 -8.19 0.83 -2.32
C CYS A 124 -6.98 0.02 -1.86
N ARG A 125 -6.68 -0.01 -0.56
CA ARG A 125 -5.61 -0.78 0.06
C ARG A 125 -5.77 -2.27 -0.15
N CYS A 126 -6.98 -2.83 0.04
CA CYS A 126 -7.26 -4.23 -0.26
C CYS A 126 -6.99 -4.57 -1.73
N ARG A 127 -7.32 -3.66 -2.66
CA ARG A 127 -7.02 -3.85 -4.10
C ARG A 127 -5.53 -3.80 -4.38
N ALA A 128 -4.81 -2.87 -3.76
CA ALA A 128 -3.37 -2.76 -3.90
C ALA A 128 -2.65 -4.00 -3.34
N ALA A 129 -3.08 -4.50 -2.18
CA ALA A 129 -2.59 -5.74 -1.59
C ALA A 129 -2.84 -6.95 -2.51
N ALA A 130 -4.03 -7.05 -3.11
CA ALA A 130 -4.33 -8.12 -4.06
C ALA A 130 -3.44 -8.08 -5.31
N VAL A 131 -3.09 -6.88 -5.81
CA VAL A 131 -2.13 -6.74 -6.92
C VAL A 131 -0.74 -7.24 -6.51
N LEU A 132 -0.25 -6.85 -5.34
CA LEU A 132 1.06 -7.32 -4.86
C LEU A 132 1.08 -8.82 -4.64
N GLU A 133 0.03 -9.39 -4.06
CA GLU A 133 -0.10 -10.83 -3.86
C GLU A 133 -0.05 -11.60 -5.19
N GLN A 134 -0.76 -11.11 -6.21
CA GLN A 134 -0.70 -11.72 -7.54
C GLN A 134 0.72 -11.70 -8.13
N VAL A 135 1.45 -10.60 -7.96
CA VAL A 135 2.84 -10.49 -8.43
C VAL A 135 3.77 -11.38 -7.60
N ASN A 136 3.58 -11.47 -6.29
CA ASN A 136 4.34 -12.37 -5.42
C ASN A 136 4.17 -13.83 -5.84
N GLN A 137 2.95 -14.25 -6.22
CA GLN A 137 2.71 -15.60 -6.77
C GLN A 137 3.44 -15.84 -8.09
N HIS A 138 3.57 -14.81 -8.94
CA HIS A 138 4.32 -14.90 -10.18
C HIS A 138 5.82 -15.03 -9.94
N LEU A 139 6.35 -14.23 -9.01
CA LEU A 139 7.75 -14.30 -8.59
C LEU A 139 8.06 -15.65 -7.94
N ALA A 140 7.20 -16.15 -7.07
CA ALA A 140 7.37 -17.49 -6.47
C ALA A 140 7.49 -18.56 -7.55
N ARG A 141 6.58 -18.55 -8.54
CA ARG A 141 6.60 -19.52 -9.65
C ARG A 141 7.79 -19.36 -10.59
N TYR A 142 8.27 -18.14 -10.78
CA TYR A 142 9.52 -17.87 -11.50
C TYR A 142 10.69 -18.53 -10.77
N TRP A 143 10.82 -18.33 -9.47
CA TRP A 143 11.92 -18.90 -8.67
C TRP A 143 11.85 -20.42 -8.52
N ASP A 144 10.64 -20.99 -8.42
CA ASP A 144 10.45 -22.44 -8.50
C ASP A 144 11.02 -23.03 -9.80
N ALA A 145 10.90 -22.31 -10.91
CA ALA A 145 11.42 -22.73 -12.19
C ALA A 145 12.94 -22.54 -12.30
N VAL A 146 13.48 -21.43 -11.78
CA VAL A 146 14.93 -21.19 -11.69
C VAL A 146 15.61 -22.31 -10.90
N ARG A 147 15.07 -22.68 -9.73
CA ARG A 147 15.62 -23.74 -8.86
C ARG A 147 15.76 -25.10 -9.54
N ARG A 148 14.97 -25.39 -10.58
CA ARG A 148 15.11 -26.67 -11.33
C ARG A 148 16.47 -26.84 -12.01
N HIS A 149 17.16 -25.74 -12.28
CA HIS A 149 18.51 -25.74 -12.86
C HIS A 149 19.61 -25.51 -11.82
N HIS A 150 19.23 -25.32 -10.55
CA HIS A 150 20.13 -25.10 -9.42
C HIS A 150 19.71 -25.99 -8.23
N PRO A 151 19.82 -27.33 -8.35
CA PRO A 151 19.35 -28.28 -7.34
C PRO A 151 20.09 -28.19 -6.00
N ASP A 152 21.27 -27.56 -6.00
CA ASP A 152 22.10 -27.35 -4.81
C ASP A 152 21.55 -26.27 -3.86
N VAL A 153 20.44 -25.62 -4.24
CA VAL A 153 19.77 -24.56 -3.47
C VAL A 153 18.57 -25.16 -2.72
N PRO A 154 18.60 -25.18 -1.37
CA PRO A 154 17.51 -25.77 -0.58
C PRO A 154 16.18 -25.00 -0.68
N ASP A 155 15.06 -25.66 -0.36
CA ASP A 155 13.72 -25.07 -0.24
C ASP A 155 13.13 -25.31 1.17
N PRO A 156 12.90 -24.26 1.99
CA PRO A 156 13.19 -22.85 1.71
C PRO A 156 14.69 -22.60 1.61
N ALA A 157 15.07 -21.60 0.80
CA ALA A 157 16.46 -21.17 0.72
C ALA A 157 16.94 -20.76 2.14
N PRO A 158 18.10 -21.27 2.61
CA PRO A 158 18.70 -20.86 3.87
C PRO A 158 18.80 -19.34 3.96
N ALA A 159 18.82 -18.76 5.17
CA ALA A 159 18.87 -17.31 5.35
C ALA A 159 20.04 -16.62 4.61
N HIS A 160 21.19 -17.31 4.47
CA HIS A 160 22.33 -16.80 3.70
C HIS A 160 22.11 -16.83 2.18
N LEU A 161 21.14 -17.61 1.70
CA LEU A 161 20.57 -17.61 0.34
C LEU A 161 19.20 -16.91 0.32
N ALA A 162 18.81 -16.15 1.36
CA ALA A 162 17.55 -15.40 1.36
C ALA A 162 17.46 -14.38 0.22
N HIS A 163 18.60 -14.04 -0.39
CA HIS A 163 18.74 -13.19 -1.56
C HIS A 163 18.48 -13.93 -2.90
N TRP A 164 18.37 -15.27 -2.89
CA TRP A 164 17.99 -16.12 -4.03
C TRP A 164 16.48 -16.11 -4.33
N GLY A 165 15.69 -15.39 -3.52
CA GLY A 165 14.33 -14.98 -3.85
C GLY A 165 14.14 -13.55 -3.37
N PRO A 166 13.54 -12.65 -4.17
CA PRO A 166 13.21 -11.32 -3.71
C PRO A 166 12.27 -11.48 -2.50
N ALA A 167 12.52 -10.71 -1.46
CA ALA A 167 11.56 -10.58 -0.37
C ALA A 167 10.16 -10.27 -0.96
N PRO A 168 9.08 -10.81 -0.36
CA PRO A 168 7.74 -10.54 -0.85
C PRO A 168 7.51 -9.04 -0.97
N LEU A 169 6.94 -8.60 -2.10
CA LEU A 169 6.57 -7.21 -2.27
C LEU A 169 5.49 -6.86 -1.26
N ARG A 170 5.71 -5.74 -0.58
CA ARG A 170 4.80 -5.18 0.42
C ARG A 170 4.36 -3.79 0.00
N LEU A 171 3.17 -3.40 0.45
CA LEU A 171 2.74 -2.02 0.33
C LEU A 171 3.68 -1.14 1.16
N ASP A 172 3.93 0.07 0.67
CA ASP A 172 4.68 1.04 1.45
C ASP A 172 3.86 1.45 2.69
N PRO A 173 4.51 1.86 3.80
CA PRO A 173 3.81 2.17 5.05
C PRO A 173 2.76 3.29 4.95
N SER A 174 2.77 4.11 3.89
CA SER A 174 1.75 5.15 3.73
C SER A 174 0.36 4.56 3.46
N TRP A 175 0.26 3.31 3.02
CA TRP A 175 -1.03 2.61 2.84
C TRP A 175 -1.75 2.33 4.16
N ASP A 176 -1.03 2.20 5.27
CA ASP A 176 -1.62 2.02 6.60
C ASP A 176 -2.02 3.37 7.23
N ARG A 177 -1.63 4.49 6.61
CA ARG A 177 -1.90 5.85 7.08
C ARG A 177 -2.45 6.70 5.93
N PRO A 178 -3.67 6.46 5.47
CA PRO A 178 -4.23 7.14 4.31
C PRO A 178 -4.36 8.65 4.51
N ASP A 179 -4.40 9.14 5.75
CA ASP A 179 -4.41 10.58 6.06
C ASP A 179 -3.12 11.30 5.63
N SER A 180 -1.99 10.58 5.56
CA SER A 180 -0.74 11.11 5.01
C SER A 180 -0.85 11.50 3.53
N TRP A 181 -1.87 11.00 2.83
CA TRP A 181 -2.13 11.31 1.43
C TRP A 181 -2.96 12.58 1.26
N LEU A 182 -3.68 12.96 2.31
CA LEU A 182 -4.50 14.16 2.35
C LEU A 182 -3.65 15.42 2.50
N ALA A 183 -2.35 15.29 2.79
CA ALA A 183 -1.40 16.39 2.87
C ALA A 183 -1.57 17.31 1.65
N PRO A 184 -2.17 18.50 1.82
CA PRO A 184 -2.45 19.41 0.73
C PRO A 184 -1.14 19.96 0.16
N ARG A 185 -1.23 20.54 -1.04
CA ARG A 185 -0.10 21.20 -1.71
C ARG A 185 0.50 22.37 -0.91
N ASP A 186 -0.22 22.87 0.10
CA ASP A 186 0.23 23.94 0.99
C ASP A 186 0.48 23.41 2.42
N ALA A 187 1.47 23.98 3.10
CA ALA A 187 1.88 23.54 4.44
C ALA A 187 0.90 23.97 5.56
N ALA A 188 0.11 25.02 5.32
CA ALA A 188 -0.80 25.58 6.32
C ALA A 188 -2.03 24.66 6.52
N THR A 189 -2.68 24.26 5.43
CA THR A 189 -3.81 23.33 5.40
C THR A 189 -3.39 21.93 5.85
N ALA A 190 -2.14 21.51 5.61
CA ALA A 190 -1.59 20.26 6.14
C ALA A 190 -1.56 20.28 7.67
N THR A 191 -1.16 21.41 8.23
CA THR A 191 -1.15 21.64 9.67
C THR A 191 -2.58 21.66 10.22
N VAL A 192 -3.52 22.34 9.55
CA VAL A 192 -4.93 22.41 9.98
C VAL A 192 -5.60 21.04 10.01
N LEU A 193 -5.45 20.23 8.96
CA LEU A 193 -6.03 18.88 8.93
C LEU A 193 -5.45 18.00 10.03
N THR A 194 -4.14 18.03 10.23
CA THR A 194 -3.46 17.30 11.31
C THR A 194 -4.02 17.70 12.68
N ARG A 195 -4.20 19.00 12.92
CA ARG A 195 -4.79 19.50 14.18
C ARG A 195 -6.25 19.10 14.36
N ALA A 196 -7.05 19.08 13.29
CA ALA A 196 -8.43 18.63 13.37
C ALA A 196 -8.53 17.13 13.69
N LEU A 197 -7.62 16.31 13.13
CA LEU A 197 -7.51 14.89 13.48
C LEU A 197 -7.09 14.69 14.94
N GLU A 198 -6.12 15.45 15.44
CA GLU A 198 -5.73 15.41 16.87
C GLU A 198 -6.92 15.75 17.80
N LEU A 199 -7.75 16.73 17.44
CA LEU A 199 -8.96 17.08 18.20
C LEU A 199 -10.00 15.95 18.17
N LEU A 200 -10.15 15.29 17.02
CA LEU A 200 -11.04 14.14 16.86
C LEU A 200 -10.57 12.95 17.72
N ASP A 201 -9.28 12.63 17.71
CA ASP A 201 -8.69 11.55 18.50
C ASP A 201 -8.81 11.80 20.01
N ALA A 202 -8.60 13.05 20.44
CA ALA A 202 -8.79 13.46 21.83
C ALA A 202 -10.25 13.27 22.28
N ALA A 203 -11.23 13.61 21.43
CA ALA A 203 -12.64 13.43 21.73
C ALA A 203 -13.05 11.95 21.83
N HIS A 204 -12.51 11.09 20.98
CA HIS A 204 -12.72 9.63 21.08
C HIS A 204 -12.11 9.04 22.35
N SER A 205 -10.93 9.53 22.75
CA SER A 205 -10.27 9.08 23.98
C SER A 205 -11.06 9.43 25.24
N LEU A 206 -11.73 10.59 25.25
CA LEU A 206 -12.56 11.02 26.38
C LEU A 206 -13.90 10.29 26.47
N SER A 207 -14.48 9.91 25.33
CA SER A 207 -15.76 9.17 25.26
C SER A 207 -15.62 7.67 25.53
N GLY A 208 -14.41 7.11 25.41
CA GLY A 208 -14.11 5.69 25.63
C GLY A 208 -13.88 5.26 27.07
N THR A 209 -14.05 6.13 28.07
CA THR A 209 -13.92 5.78 29.49
C THR A 209 -15.25 5.20 30.00
N PRO A 210 -15.40 3.87 30.23
CA PRO A 210 -16.56 3.37 30.94
C PRO A 210 -16.38 3.75 32.41
N GLY A 211 -17.40 4.37 33.00
CA GLY A 211 -17.48 4.61 34.43
C GLY A 211 -17.45 3.28 35.19
N GLY A 212 -16.25 2.83 35.55
CA GLY A 212 -16.05 1.85 36.61
C GLY A 212 -16.18 2.55 37.95
N GLY A 213 -17.42 2.66 38.42
CA GLY A 213 -17.76 3.24 39.72
C GLY A 213 -19.06 2.64 40.24
N ASN A 214 -18.98 1.45 40.81
CA ASN A 214 -19.14 1.24 42.25
C ASN A 214 -18.71 -0.19 42.62
#